data_AF-A0A2J0TY93-F1
#
_entry.id   AF-A0A2J0TY93-F1
#
_cell.length_a   1.000
_cell.length_b   1.000
_cell.length_c   1.000
_cell.angle_alpha   90.00
_cell.angle_beta   90.00
_cell.angle_gamma   90.00
#
_symmetry.space_group_name_H-M   'P 1'
#
loop_
_entity.id
_entity.type
_entity.pdbx_description
1 polymer ?
#
loop_
_entity_poly.entity_id
_entity_poly.type
_entity_poly.pdbx_seq_one_letter_code
_entity_poly.pdbx_strand_id
1 'polypeptide(L)'
;MNARLFRFGINLWPPFLFTGIHVTRITPDYRQIDVELRLRPWNRNYVGTHFGGSLFAMTDPFWMLGLLHILGRDYYVWDRAGAIDFLKPGRGIVRTSFRIDDALLDELRAEAASGEKVLRWFSNDVIDESGEVVAQVRKQVYLRLKPHAR
;
A
#
# COMPACT_ATOMS: atom_id res chain seq x y z
N MET A 1 17.41 0.36 0.11
CA MET A 1 17.13 1.80 0.36
C MET A 1 16.79 1.96 1.82
N ASN A 2 17.36 2.92 2.53
CA ASN A 2 17.09 3.11 3.97
C ASN A 2 15.61 3.49 4.20
N ALA A 3 14.89 2.69 5.00
CA ALA A 3 13.47 2.89 5.30
C ALA A 3 13.15 4.28 5.86
N ARG A 4 14.05 4.87 6.66
CA ARG A 4 13.85 6.23 7.23
C ARG A 4 13.92 7.30 6.15
N LEU A 5 14.89 7.20 5.25
CA LEU A 5 15.05 8.14 4.14
C LEU A 5 13.86 8.04 3.18
N PHE A 6 13.43 6.81 2.88
CA PHE A 6 12.26 6.58 2.06
C PHE A 6 10.99 7.16 2.70
N ARG A 7 10.75 6.90 4.01
CA ARG A 7 9.62 7.49 4.75
C ARG A 7 9.64 9.01 4.70
N PHE A 8 10.80 9.63 4.86
CA PHE A 8 10.94 11.09 4.76
C PHE A 8 10.61 11.60 3.35
N GLY A 9 11.18 10.96 2.32
CA GLY A 9 10.96 11.34 0.92
C GLY A 9 9.50 11.19 0.48
N ILE A 10 8.86 10.05 0.77
CA ILE A 10 7.46 9.82 0.38
C ILE A 10 6.49 10.77 1.10
N ASN A 11 6.77 11.15 2.34
CA ASN A 11 5.97 12.12 3.08
C ASN A 11 6.11 13.57 2.57
N LEU A 12 7.22 13.89 1.88
CA LEU A 12 7.42 15.19 1.23
C LEU A 12 7.02 15.19 -0.25
N TRP A 13 6.75 14.02 -0.83
CA TRP A 13 6.33 13.90 -2.22
C TRP A 13 4.97 14.60 -2.42
N PRO A 14 4.84 15.55 -3.37
CA PRO A 14 3.65 16.39 -3.48
C PRO A 14 2.31 15.65 -3.50
N PRO A 15 2.14 14.52 -4.20
CA PRO A 15 0.89 13.76 -4.18
C PRO A 15 0.46 13.29 -2.79
N PHE A 16 1.40 13.01 -1.89
CA PHE A 16 1.09 12.58 -0.52
C PHE A 16 0.95 13.78 0.42
N LEU A 17 1.89 14.72 0.33
CA LEU A 17 1.93 15.90 1.18
C LEU A 17 0.65 16.74 1.07
N PHE A 18 0.22 17.05 -0.15
CA PHE A 18 -0.94 17.92 -0.37
C PHE A 18 -2.28 17.21 -0.16
N THR A 19 -2.33 15.90 -0.34
CA THR A 19 -3.53 15.10 -0.06
C THR A 19 -3.65 14.73 1.42
N GLY A 20 -2.62 14.98 2.24
CA GLY A 20 -2.64 14.70 3.68
C GLY A 20 -2.36 13.24 4.03
N ILE A 21 -1.80 12.46 3.10
CA ILE A 21 -1.31 11.10 3.33
C ILE A 21 0.01 11.20 4.09
N HIS A 22 0.13 10.40 5.15
CA HIS A 22 1.33 10.36 5.96
C HIS A 22 1.69 8.91 6.31
N VAL A 23 2.89 8.49 5.93
CA VAL A 23 3.47 7.21 6.33
C VAL A 23 4.07 7.37 7.72
N THR A 24 3.41 6.81 8.72
CA THR A 24 3.79 6.93 10.13
C THR A 24 4.95 5.99 10.46
N ARG A 25 4.97 4.79 9.88
CA ARG A 25 6.00 3.78 10.15
C ARG A 25 6.36 3.00 8.89
N ILE A 26 7.66 2.72 8.75
CA ILE A 26 8.22 1.72 7.83
C ILE A 26 9.31 0.99 8.60
N THR A 27 9.22 -0.33 8.72
CA THR A 27 10.29 -1.14 9.34
C THR A 27 11.51 -1.26 8.40
N PRO A 28 12.73 -1.48 8.93
CA PRO A 28 13.93 -1.59 8.09
C PRO A 28 13.88 -2.69 7.03
N ASP A 29 13.12 -3.75 7.30
CA ASP A 29 12.86 -4.89 6.41
C ASP A 29 11.66 -4.68 5.46
N TYR A 30 10.99 -3.51 5.53
CA TYR A 30 9.80 -3.17 4.74
C TYR A 30 8.60 -4.12 4.94
N ARG A 31 8.62 -4.96 5.98
CA ARG A 31 7.52 -5.90 6.27
C ARG A 31 6.30 -5.24 6.90
N GLN A 32 6.50 -4.10 7.57
CA GLN A 32 5.43 -3.36 8.23
C GLN A 32 5.46 -1.91 7.77
N ILE A 33 4.36 -1.49 7.16
CA ILE A 33 4.14 -0.11 6.74
C ILE A 33 2.81 0.35 7.32
N ASP A 34 2.82 1.47 8.02
CA ASP A 34 1.61 2.09 8.58
C ASP A 34 1.41 3.46 7.95
N VAL A 35 0.17 3.71 7.52
CA VAL A 35 -0.19 4.89 6.75
C VAL A 35 -1.48 5.47 7.31
N GLU A 36 -1.52 6.79 7.42
CA GLU A 36 -2.70 7.53 7.80
C GLU A 36 -3.04 8.60 6.75
N LEU A 37 -4.31 8.95 6.67
CA LEU A 37 -4.81 10.06 5.87
C LEU A 37 -5.55 11.01 6.82
N ARG A 38 -5.03 12.24 6.93
CA ARG A 38 -5.55 13.26 7.83
C ARG A 38 -6.51 14.18 7.09
N LEU A 39 -7.73 14.34 7.60
CA LEU A 39 -8.70 15.24 6.98
C LEU A 39 -8.27 16.70 7.19
N ARG A 40 -8.21 17.46 6.10
CA ARG A 40 -7.83 18.87 6.04
C ARG A 40 -8.88 19.62 5.22
N PRO A 41 -9.05 20.95 5.41
CA PRO A 41 -10.06 21.69 4.66
C PRO A 41 -9.96 21.54 3.13
N TRP A 42 -8.75 21.34 2.59
CA TRP A 42 -8.48 21.25 1.16
C TRP A 42 -8.45 19.83 0.56
N ASN A 43 -8.59 18.76 1.36
CA ASN A 43 -8.67 17.38 0.86
C ASN A 43 -10.06 16.74 1.09
N ARG A 44 -11.06 17.59 1.40
CA ARG A 44 -12.47 17.20 1.50
C ARG A 44 -13.09 17.04 0.12
N ASN A 45 -14.00 16.08 -0.01
CA ASN A 45 -14.87 15.92 -1.16
C ASN A 45 -16.07 16.88 -1.09
N TYR A 46 -16.94 16.81 -2.11
CA TYR A 46 -18.15 17.63 -2.21
C TYR A 46 -19.10 17.53 -1.00
N VAL A 47 -19.10 16.39 -0.30
CA VAL A 47 -19.97 16.12 0.86
C VAL A 47 -19.24 16.26 2.21
N GLY A 48 -18.03 16.84 2.21
CA GLY A 48 -17.31 17.20 3.43
C GLY A 48 -16.53 16.07 4.11
N THR A 49 -16.31 14.94 3.44
CA THR A 49 -15.50 13.81 3.95
C THR A 49 -14.23 13.62 3.11
N HIS A 50 -13.40 12.63 3.42
CA HIS A 50 -12.21 12.33 2.62
C HIS A 50 -12.55 12.18 1.12
N PHE A 51 -11.70 12.76 0.26
CA PHE A 51 -11.77 12.51 -1.17
C PHE A 51 -11.50 11.03 -1.47
N GLY A 52 -12.41 10.38 -2.21
CA GLY A 52 -12.33 8.94 -2.50
C GLY A 52 -11.02 8.55 -3.20
N GLY A 53 -10.51 9.41 -4.09
CA GLY A 53 -9.21 9.20 -4.72
C GLY A 53 -8.04 9.24 -3.72
N SER A 54 -8.15 10.03 -2.64
CA SER A 54 -7.13 10.05 -1.57
C SER A 54 -7.16 8.78 -0.72
N LEU A 55 -8.34 8.22 -0.45
CA LEU A 55 -8.48 6.91 0.20
C LEU A 55 -7.87 5.78 -0.62
N PHE A 56 -7.98 5.85 -1.95
CA PHE A 56 -7.30 4.88 -2.81
C PHE A 56 -5.78 5.13 -2.83
N ALA A 57 -5.35 6.37 -3.05
CA ALA A 57 -3.94 6.75 -3.14
C ALA A 57 -3.14 6.44 -1.86
N MET A 58 -3.75 6.52 -0.67
CA MET A 58 -3.07 6.19 0.59
C MET A 58 -2.74 4.70 0.73
N THR A 59 -3.18 3.85 -0.19
CA THR A 59 -2.92 2.40 -0.15
C THR A 59 -2.10 1.90 -1.34
N ASP A 60 -2.00 2.71 -2.39
CA ASP A 60 -1.62 2.25 -3.72
C ASP A 60 -0.20 1.66 -3.82
N PRO A 61 0.88 2.28 -3.30
CA PRO A 61 2.23 1.83 -3.63
C PRO A 61 2.80 0.76 -2.69
N PHE A 62 2.13 0.42 -1.57
CA PHE A 62 2.83 -0.20 -0.44
C PHE A 62 3.04 -1.72 -0.57
N TRP A 63 2.09 -2.46 -1.13
CA TRP A 63 2.30 -3.88 -1.42
C TRP A 63 3.41 -4.08 -2.46
N MET A 64 3.31 -3.37 -3.58
CA MET A 64 4.31 -3.44 -4.64
C MET A 64 5.70 -3.02 -4.14
N LEU A 65 5.83 -1.89 -3.43
CA LEU A 65 7.13 -1.44 -2.93
C LEU A 65 7.70 -2.34 -1.84
N GLY A 66 6.86 -2.86 -0.93
CA GLY A 66 7.30 -3.81 0.10
C GLY A 66 7.85 -5.08 -0.53
N LEU A 67 7.09 -5.69 -1.44
CA LEU A 67 7.50 -6.90 -2.14
C LEU A 67 8.73 -6.66 -3.05
N LEU A 68 8.78 -5.53 -3.76
CA LEU A 68 9.93 -5.14 -4.57
C LEU A 68 11.21 -5.06 -3.72
N HIS A 69 11.09 -4.52 -2.50
CA HIS A 69 12.23 -4.42 -1.60
C HIS A 69 12.66 -5.77 -1.03
N ILE A 70 11.69 -6.58 -0.58
CA ILE A 70 11.95 -7.84 0.12
C ILE A 70 12.41 -8.95 -0.84
N LEU A 71 11.79 -9.06 -2.01
CA LEU A 71 12.15 -10.07 -3.01
C LEU A 71 13.41 -9.70 -3.80
N GLY A 72 13.75 -8.41 -3.81
CA GLY A 72 15.01 -7.93 -4.36
C GLY A 72 15.04 -7.89 -5.90
N ARG A 73 16.26 -7.93 -6.44
CA ARG A 73 16.51 -7.58 -7.86
C ARG A 73 16.11 -8.66 -8.85
N ASP A 74 15.83 -9.87 -8.39
CA ASP A 74 15.54 -11.02 -9.24
C ASP A 74 14.08 -11.09 -9.69
N TYR A 75 13.22 -10.24 -9.13
CA TYR A 75 11.80 -10.21 -9.43
C TYR A 75 11.40 -8.92 -10.13
N TYR A 76 10.46 -9.05 -11.08
CA TYR A 76 9.61 -7.95 -11.49
C TYR A 76 8.42 -7.87 -10.52
N VAL A 77 8.16 -6.69 -9.97
CA VAL A 77 7.02 -6.44 -9.08
C VAL A 77 6.31 -5.18 -9.55
N TRP A 78 5.03 -5.29 -9.87
CA TRP A 78 4.23 -4.18 -10.41
C TRP A 78 2.78 -4.26 -9.93
N ASP A 79 2.14 -3.13 -9.70
CA ASP A 79 0.69 -3.10 -9.57
C ASP A 79 0.03 -3.33 -10.93
N ARG A 80 -0.95 -4.24 -10.96
CA ARG A 80 -1.70 -4.61 -12.15
C ARG A 80 -3.12 -4.06 -12.15
N ALA A 81 -3.78 -4.11 -11.00
CA ALA A 81 -5.15 -3.66 -10.83
C ALA A 81 -5.38 -3.20 -9.37
N GLY A 82 -6.43 -2.43 -9.15
CA GLY A 82 -6.90 -2.12 -7.80
C GLY A 82 -8.40 -1.91 -7.78
N ALA A 83 -9.01 -2.18 -6.64
CA ALA A 83 -10.43 -1.99 -6.38
C ALA A 83 -10.59 -1.38 -4.99
N ILE A 84 -11.61 -0.55 -4.81
CA ILE A 84 -11.95 0.04 -3.52
C ILE A 84 -13.46 0.02 -3.33
N ASP A 85 -13.89 -0.50 -2.21
CA ASP A 85 -15.27 -0.48 -1.74
C ASP A 85 -15.39 0.57 -0.65
N PHE A 86 -16.20 1.61 -0.89
CA PHE A 86 -16.47 2.67 0.08
C PHE A 86 -17.65 2.26 0.95
N LEU A 87 -17.38 1.87 2.19
CA LEU A 87 -18.40 1.33 3.11
C LEU A 87 -19.06 2.42 3.95
N LYS A 88 -18.27 3.40 4.42
CA LYS A 88 -18.73 4.51 5.26
C LYS A 88 -18.03 5.81 4.90
N PRO A 89 -18.61 6.97 5.23
CA PRO A 89 -17.95 8.26 5.01
C PRO A 89 -16.69 8.40 5.89
N GLY A 90 -15.51 8.48 5.29
CA GLY A 90 -14.25 8.68 6.01
C GLY A 90 -14.15 10.09 6.60
N ARG A 91 -14.28 10.21 7.92
CA ARG A 91 -14.12 11.47 8.68
C ARG A 91 -12.86 11.39 9.54
N GLY A 92 -12.33 12.55 9.94
CA GLY A 92 -11.18 12.62 10.85
C GLY A 92 -9.92 11.96 10.27
N ILE A 93 -9.19 11.23 11.10
CA ILE A 93 -8.02 10.46 10.66
C ILE A 93 -8.45 9.04 10.33
N VAL A 94 -8.04 8.57 9.15
CA VAL A 94 -8.19 7.16 8.78
C VAL A 94 -6.82 6.53 8.59
N ARG A 95 -6.70 5.24 8.83
CA ARG A 95 -5.42 4.52 8.87
C ARG A 95 -5.54 3.15 8.25
N THR A 96 -4.41 2.67 7.73
CA THR A 96 -4.26 1.30 7.26
C THR A 96 -2.84 0.80 7.53
N SER A 97 -2.69 -0.52 7.48
CA SER A 97 -1.47 -1.21 7.82
C SER A 97 -1.19 -2.33 6.83
N PHE A 98 0.02 -2.36 6.31
CA PHE A 98 0.53 -3.40 5.43
C PHE A 98 1.43 -4.34 6.24
N ARG A 99 1.20 -5.64 6.09
CA ARG A 99 1.93 -6.70 6.80
C ARG A 99 2.34 -7.75 5.79
N ILE A 100 3.64 -7.93 5.62
CA ILE A 100 4.23 -8.97 4.77
C ILE A 100 4.95 -9.93 5.72
N ASP A 101 4.40 -11.13 5.88
CA ASP A 101 4.99 -12.18 6.69
C ASP A 101 5.80 -13.17 5.83
N ASP A 102 6.52 -14.07 6.51
CA ASP A 102 7.37 -15.06 5.84
C ASP A 102 6.56 -16.10 5.06
N ALA A 103 5.38 -16.48 5.57
CA ALA A 103 4.49 -17.42 4.90
C ALA A 103 4.06 -16.90 3.52
N LEU A 104 3.63 -15.63 3.44
CA LEU A 104 3.30 -14.98 2.19
C LEU A 104 4.49 -14.94 1.22
N LEU A 105 5.69 -14.62 1.73
CA LEU A 105 6.88 -14.55 0.89
C LEU A 105 7.26 -15.92 0.31
N ASP A 106 7.14 -16.96 1.11
CA ASP A 106 7.46 -18.32 0.69
C ASP A 106 6.43 -18.84 -0.33
N GLU A 107 5.14 -18.54 -0.14
CA GLU A 107 4.11 -18.80 -1.15
C GLU A 107 4.43 -18.11 -2.48
N LEU A 108 4.74 -16.80 -2.44
CA LEU A 108 5.02 -16.02 -3.65
C LEU A 108 6.28 -16.52 -4.38
N ARG A 109 7.31 -16.94 -3.65
CA ARG A 109 8.52 -17.54 -4.23
C ARG A 109 8.21 -18.88 -4.88
N ALA A 110 7.42 -19.72 -4.23
CA ALA A 110 7.01 -21.01 -4.78
C ALA A 110 6.17 -20.84 -6.06
N GLU A 111 5.22 -19.92 -6.06
CA GLU A 111 4.39 -19.62 -7.23
C GLU A 111 5.20 -19.05 -8.40
N ALA A 112 6.21 -18.22 -8.12
CA ALA A 112 7.04 -17.59 -9.14
C ALA A 112 8.23 -18.45 -9.58
N ALA A 113 8.46 -19.63 -8.97
CA ALA A 113 9.64 -20.47 -9.20
C ALA A 113 9.77 -20.93 -10.65
N SER A 114 8.66 -21.15 -11.36
CA SER A 114 8.67 -21.53 -12.78
C SER A 114 9.04 -20.37 -13.72
N GLY A 115 9.11 -19.13 -13.21
CA GLY A 115 9.29 -17.93 -14.01
C GLY A 115 8.04 -17.47 -14.78
N GLU A 116 6.89 -18.13 -14.55
CA GLU A 116 5.59 -17.66 -14.99
C GLU A 116 5.14 -16.42 -14.20
N LYS A 117 4.14 -15.72 -14.73
CA LYS A 117 3.57 -14.55 -14.04
C LYS A 117 2.66 -15.02 -12.90
N VAL A 118 2.86 -14.43 -11.74
CA VAL A 118 1.98 -14.56 -10.58
C VAL A 118 1.16 -13.29 -10.45
N LEU A 119 -0.15 -13.43 -10.24
CA LEU A 119 -1.07 -12.31 -10.03
C LEU A 119 -1.77 -12.53 -8.70
N ARG A 120 -1.33 -11.83 -7.65
CA ARG A 120 -1.87 -11.99 -6.30
C ARG A 120 -2.66 -10.76 -5.89
N TRP A 121 -3.88 -10.98 -5.39
CA TRP A 121 -4.68 -9.93 -4.77
C TRP A 121 -4.33 -9.81 -3.30
N PHE A 122 -4.04 -8.59 -2.87
CA PHE A 122 -3.91 -8.19 -1.49
C PHE A 122 -5.06 -7.29 -1.09
N SER A 123 -5.44 -7.32 0.18
CA SER A 123 -6.55 -6.53 0.70
C SER A 123 -6.12 -5.79 1.96
N ASN A 124 -6.62 -4.58 2.14
CA ASN A 124 -6.47 -3.80 3.36
C ASN A 124 -7.80 -3.14 3.71
N ASP A 125 -8.10 -3.16 4.99
CA ASP A 125 -9.14 -2.33 5.54
C ASP A 125 -8.55 -0.96 5.91
N VAL A 126 -9.31 0.08 5.60
CA VAL A 126 -9.07 1.45 6.05
C VAL A 126 -10.01 1.69 7.21
N ILE A 127 -9.45 1.94 8.39
CA ILE A 127 -10.21 2.12 9.63
C ILE A 127 -10.14 3.58 10.09
N ASP A 128 -11.18 4.05 10.75
CA ASP A 128 -11.21 5.38 11.37
C ASP A 128 -10.65 5.38 12.81
N GLU A 129 -10.80 6.50 13.52
CA GLU A 129 -10.37 6.67 14.91
C GLU A 129 -11.13 5.78 15.89
N SER A 130 -12.38 5.44 15.59
CA SER A 130 -13.21 4.53 16.39
C SER A 130 -12.93 3.04 16.12
N GLY A 131 -12.14 2.75 15.07
CA GLY A 131 -11.80 1.38 14.65
C GLY A 131 -12.81 0.78 13.67
N GLU A 132 -13.75 1.57 13.15
CA GLU A 132 -14.69 1.10 12.14
C GLU A 132 -14.06 1.11 10.74
N VAL A 133 -14.37 0.10 9.94
CA VAL A 133 -13.93 0.03 8.53
C VAL A 133 -14.75 1.02 7.69
N VAL A 134 -14.06 1.99 7.09
CA VAL A 134 -14.67 3.00 6.21
C VAL A 134 -14.50 2.67 4.73
N ALA A 135 -13.44 1.94 4.38
CA ALA A 135 -13.23 1.44 3.03
C ALA A 135 -12.44 0.14 3.06
N GLN A 136 -12.70 -0.73 2.09
CA GLN A 136 -11.89 -1.91 1.84
C GLN A 136 -11.19 -1.75 0.50
N VAL A 137 -9.87 -1.87 0.50
CA VAL A 137 -9.05 -1.69 -0.71
C VAL A 137 -8.39 -3.00 -1.08
N ARG A 138 -8.37 -3.29 -2.37
CA ARG A 138 -7.67 -4.44 -2.94
C ARG A 138 -6.68 -4.00 -4.00
N LYS A 139 -5.50 -4.60 -4.00
CA LYS A 139 -4.43 -4.37 -4.98
C LYS A 139 -3.98 -5.69 -5.57
N GLN A 140 -4.01 -5.82 -6.89
CA GLN A 140 -3.45 -6.97 -7.58
C GLN A 140 -2.00 -6.66 -7.94
N VAL A 141 -1.07 -7.41 -7.35
CA VAL A 141 0.35 -7.30 -7.66
C VAL A 141 0.72 -8.39 -8.66
N TYR A 142 1.37 -7.95 -9.72
CA TYR A 142 2.11 -8.79 -10.66
C TYR A 142 3.49 -9.08 -10.11
N LEU A 143 3.84 -10.36 -10.11
CA LEU A 143 5.15 -10.86 -9.73
C LEU A 143 5.68 -11.79 -10.81
N ARG A 144 6.96 -11.69 -11.16
CA ARG A 144 7.60 -12.64 -12.08
C ARG A 144 9.12 -12.70 -11.88
N LEU A 145 9.68 -13.90 -11.89
CA LEU A 145 11.13 -14.10 -11.88
C LEU A 145 11.75 -13.62 -13.20
N LYS A 146 12.81 -12.80 -13.08
CA LYS A 146 13.53 -12.25 -14.22
C LYS A 146 14.29 -13.34 -14.95
N PRO A 147 14.48 -13.22 -16.28
CA PRO A 147 15.13 -14.27 -17.07
C PRO A 147 16.51 -14.70 -16.56
N HIS A 148 17.28 -13.80 -15.95
CA HIS A 148 18.62 -14.09 -15.43
C HIS A 148 18.63 -14.89 -14.13
N ALA A 149 17.49 -14.99 -13.45
CA ALA A 149 17.32 -15.65 -12.16
C ALA A 149 16.48 -16.94 -12.25
N ARG A 150 16.11 -17.35 -13.48
CA ARG A 150 15.40 -18.61 -13.75
C ARG A 150 16.36 -19.79 -13.83
#